data_AF-A0A1V5GG81-F1
#
_entry.id   AF-A0A1V5GG81-F1
#
_cell.length_a   1.000
_cell.length_b   1.000
_cell.length_c   1.000
_cell.angle_alpha   90.00
_cell.angle_beta   90.00
_cell.angle_gamma   90.00
#
_symmetry.space_group_name_H-M   'P 1'
#
loop_
_entity.id
_entity.type
_entity.pdbx_description
1 polymer ?
#
loop_
_entity_poly.entity_id
_entity_poly.type
_entity_poly.pdbx_seq_one_letter_code
_entity_poly.pdbx_strand_id
1 'polypeptide(L)'
;MKELKLTVETDAPVTLQNFLIGEKGVSKRLLTKLKRIDGGITRDGKTVRSIDTVYKGDVIVLRFGDDSFLEPNPDLDVPAVYESDGVIVFNKPSGMPVHPSIKHQGDTLGNKFAAMFPDLTFRAVNRLDRDTSGLCVVAKNALAANALQGRCEKVYYAAVTGEIPETGTIDAPIARERESIIIRCVREDGQRAVTHYRRIAYNGKYSLAEIHLETGRTHQIRVHFSYIGHPLAGDDLYGGTRCDIGRQALHCGQMNFTDPVTGEEVTVRAELPDDIKAIIKSDKQEEKKMERIASFSVDHTKFGVGMYISRIDGDVISYDVRMVKPNGGVYVSNPSLHTIEHLFATYARNSEFTDKIVYVGPMGCRTGFYFLTRDTMSKEDAIKLVKDAFEFISKYDEAIPGCTAEECGNYLEHDLESAKKDVLPLLKKLDGYTPEMLDYAWHADK
;
A
#
# COMPACT_ATOMS: atom_id res chain seq x y z
N MET A 1 29.60 35.47 9.51
CA MET A 1 29.42 35.36 10.99
C MET A 1 28.19 36.16 11.38
N LYS A 2 27.33 35.60 12.24
CA LYS A 2 26.18 36.33 12.77
C LYS A 2 26.61 37.04 14.06
N GLU A 3 26.10 38.25 14.27
CA GLU A 3 26.31 39.02 15.50
C GLU A 3 25.00 39.11 16.28
N LEU A 4 25.04 38.79 17.57
CA LEU A 4 23.96 39.06 18.51
C LEU A 4 24.46 40.06 19.56
N LYS A 5 23.79 41.21 19.67
CA LYS A 5 24.09 42.24 20.68
C LYS A 5 23.10 42.11 21.83
N LEU A 6 23.61 42.04 23.05
CA LEU A 6 22.85 41.90 24.28
C LEU A 6 23.29 43.00 25.24
N THR A 7 22.35 43.83 25.69
CA THR A 7 22.60 44.81 26.74
C THR A 7 22.32 44.18 28.10
N VAL A 8 23.22 44.40 29.06
CA VAL A 8 23.06 43.94 30.43
C VAL A 8 22.07 44.87 31.15
N GLU A 9 20.96 44.31 31.61
CA GLU A 9 19.87 45.05 32.25
C GLU A 9 19.82 44.85 33.77
N THR A 10 20.70 44.02 34.32
CA THR A 10 20.71 43.63 35.74
C THR A 10 21.23 44.75 36.63
N ASP A 11 20.45 45.14 37.65
CA ASP A 11 20.86 46.18 38.61
C ASP A 11 22.05 45.75 39.49
N ALA A 12 22.18 44.46 39.78
CA ALA A 12 23.33 43.90 40.50
C ALA A 12 24.38 43.35 39.51
N PRO A 13 25.69 43.51 39.77
CA PRO A 13 26.74 42.89 38.97
C PRO A 13 26.64 41.36 39.02
N VAL A 14 26.65 40.72 37.84
CA VAL A 14 26.58 39.27 37.70
C VAL A 14 27.74 38.77 36.85
N THR A 15 28.06 37.48 36.93
CA THR A 15 29.02 36.89 35.98
C THR A 15 28.39 36.86 34.59
N LEU A 16 29.21 37.05 33.55
CA LEU A 16 28.77 36.95 32.17
C LEU A 16 28.06 35.62 31.87
N GLN A 17 28.54 34.52 32.46
CA GLN A 17 27.90 33.22 32.34
C GLN A 17 26.47 33.21 32.91
N ASN A 18 26.25 33.79 34.09
CA ASN A 18 24.93 33.83 34.72
C ASN A 18 23.97 34.71 33.92
N PHE A 19 24.44 35.87 33.44
CA PHE A 19 23.66 36.72 32.56
C PHE A 19 23.25 35.99 31.27
N LEU A 20 24.22 35.39 30.56
CA LEU A 20 23.96 34.74 29.27
C LEU A 20 23.06 33.50 29.42
N ILE A 21 23.32 32.62 30.40
CA ILE A 21 22.55 31.38 30.57
C ILE A 21 21.21 31.66 31.27
N GLY A 22 21.24 32.41 32.37
CA GLY A 22 20.11 32.60 33.26
C GLY A 22 19.06 33.55 32.69
N GLU A 23 19.48 34.64 32.05
CA GLU A 23 18.55 35.69 31.61
C GLU A 23 18.36 35.74 30.10
N LYS A 24 19.43 35.54 29.32
CA LYS A 24 19.36 35.63 27.86
C LYS A 24 19.21 34.27 27.16
N GLY A 25 19.05 33.18 27.92
CA GLY A 25 18.72 31.84 27.39
C GLY A 25 19.81 31.19 26.55
N VAL A 26 21.06 31.65 26.64
CA VAL A 26 22.19 31.05 25.91
C VAL A 26 22.49 29.67 26.46
N SER A 27 22.44 28.65 25.62
CA SER A 27 22.77 27.27 26.05
C SER A 27 24.23 27.15 26.50
N LYS A 28 24.50 26.28 27.49
CA LYS A 28 25.87 25.94 27.93
C LYS A 28 26.77 25.52 26.75
N ARG A 29 26.20 24.79 25.77
CA ARG A 29 26.93 24.34 24.58
C ARG A 29 27.36 25.50 23.69
N LEU A 30 26.45 26.46 23.44
CA LEU A 30 26.77 27.67 22.68
C LEU A 30 27.81 28.51 23.41
N LEU A 31 27.68 28.70 24.73
CA LEU A 31 28.68 29.42 25.52
C LEU A 31 30.08 28.78 25.42
N THR A 32 30.19 27.45 25.56
CA THR A 32 31.47 26.73 25.40
C THR A 32 32.08 26.92 24.02
N LYS A 33 31.24 26.94 22.97
CA LYS A 33 31.66 27.17 21.59
C LYS A 33 32.19 28.60 21.40
N LEU A 34 31.43 29.59 21.86
CA LEU A 34 31.80 31.01 21.76
C LEU A 34 33.14 31.32 22.45
N LYS A 35 33.47 30.66 23.57
CA LYS A 35 34.77 30.81 24.25
C LYS A 35 35.97 30.34 23.40
N ARG A 36 35.73 29.50 22.39
CA ARG A 36 36.78 28.94 21.51
C ARG A 36 36.98 29.74 20.22
N ILE A 37 36.08 30.68 19.93
CA ILE A 37 36.12 31.53 18.75
C ILE A 37 36.82 32.83 19.15
N ASP A 38 37.84 33.25 18.39
CA ASP A 38 38.48 34.55 18.62
C ASP A 38 37.47 35.69 18.33
N GLY A 39 37.33 36.61 19.29
CA GLY A 39 36.26 37.61 19.28
C GLY A 39 34.84 37.02 19.38
N GLY A 40 34.68 35.75 19.77
CA GLY A 40 33.38 35.08 19.87
C GLY A 40 32.47 35.68 20.96
N ILE A 41 33.06 36.21 22.03
CA ILE A 41 32.36 36.95 23.08
C ILE A 41 33.14 38.23 23.34
N THR A 42 32.52 39.38 23.11
CA THR A 42 33.13 40.67 23.42
C THR A 42 32.21 41.51 24.31
N ARG A 43 32.80 42.32 25.17
CA ARG A 43 32.17 43.43 25.88
C ARG A 43 32.76 44.72 25.34
N ASP A 44 31.93 45.60 24.79
CA ASP A 44 32.34 46.89 24.22
C ASP A 44 33.51 46.77 23.23
N GLY A 45 33.49 45.70 22.42
CA GLY A 45 34.51 45.42 21.41
C GLY A 45 35.77 44.70 21.92
N LYS A 46 35.91 44.41 23.22
CA LYS A 46 37.03 43.64 23.79
C LYS A 46 36.62 42.24 24.20
N THR A 47 37.45 41.23 23.91
CA THR A 47 37.19 39.84 24.31
C THR A 47 37.03 39.72 25.82
N VAL A 48 35.99 38.99 26.25
CA VAL A 48 35.63 38.82 27.67
C VAL A 48 35.44 37.34 27.99
N ARG A 49 35.81 36.92 29.21
CA ARG A 49 35.66 35.54 29.67
C ARG A 49 34.31 35.37 30.36
N SER A 50 33.77 34.17 30.32
CA SER A 50 32.48 33.86 30.95
C SER A 50 32.45 34.04 32.47
N ILE A 51 33.63 34.01 33.11
CA ILE A 51 33.78 34.20 34.56
C ILE A 51 33.87 35.68 34.95
N ASP A 52 34.08 36.57 33.97
CA ASP A 52 34.22 37.99 34.24
C ASP A 52 32.84 38.60 34.59
N THR A 53 32.86 39.58 35.49
CA THR A 53 31.67 40.30 35.93
C THR A 53 31.24 41.32 34.88
N VAL A 54 29.93 41.39 34.63
CA VAL A 54 29.28 42.38 33.78
C VAL A 54 28.38 43.30 34.59
N TYR A 55 28.24 44.52 34.11
CA TYR A 55 27.52 45.60 34.78
C TYR A 55 26.36 46.09 33.93
N LYS A 56 25.34 46.68 34.57
CA LYS A 56 24.22 47.32 33.89
C LYS A 56 24.72 48.29 32.82
N GLY A 57 24.23 48.14 31.59
CA GLY A 57 24.60 48.96 30.44
C GLY A 57 25.75 48.39 29.59
N ASP A 58 26.49 47.39 30.07
CA ASP A 58 27.51 46.70 29.26
C ASP A 58 26.86 46.12 27.98
N VAL A 59 27.52 46.29 26.83
CA VAL A 59 27.08 45.69 25.56
C VAL A 59 27.89 44.45 25.26
N ILE A 60 27.24 43.30 25.36
CA ILE A 60 27.83 42.00 25.05
C ILE A 60 27.52 41.64 23.60
N VAL A 61 28.55 41.46 22.78
CA VAL A 61 28.42 40.99 21.40
C VAL A 61 28.88 39.54 21.31
N LEU A 62 27.97 38.66 20.89
CA LEU A 62 28.26 37.28 20.58
C LEU A 62 28.46 37.14 19.08
N ARG A 63 29.64 36.68 18.68
CA ARG A 63 29.96 36.32 17.30
C ARG A 63 30.02 34.81 17.18
N PHE A 64 29.13 34.25 16.38
CA PHE A 64 29.14 32.83 16.11
C PHE A 64 29.00 32.55 14.61
N GLY A 65 29.77 31.57 14.17
CA GLY A 65 29.56 30.87 12.92
C GLY A 65 28.59 29.71 13.10
N ASP A 66 27.87 29.41 12.02
CA ASP A 66 27.09 28.19 11.85
C ASP A 66 28.07 27.02 11.59
N ASP A 67 28.93 26.67 12.55
CA ASP A 67 30.08 25.74 12.34
C ASP A 67 29.71 24.24 12.16
N SER A 68 28.50 23.90 11.74
CA SER A 68 28.17 22.52 11.39
C SER A 68 27.42 22.48 10.07
N PHE A 69 28.16 22.79 9.00
CA PHE A 69 27.74 22.43 7.66
C PHE A 69 27.88 20.92 7.54
N LEU A 70 26.78 20.27 7.17
CA LEU A 70 26.81 18.87 6.80
C LEU A 70 27.30 18.79 5.37
N GLU A 71 28.05 17.74 5.04
CA GLU A 71 28.42 17.46 3.64
C GLU A 71 27.13 17.35 2.81
N PRO A 72 26.93 18.19 1.78
CA PRO A 72 25.72 18.18 0.99
C PRO A 72 25.65 16.90 0.15
N ASN A 73 24.46 16.31 0.06
CA ASN A 73 24.21 15.20 -0.85
C ASN A 73 22.97 15.51 -1.72
N PRO A 74 23.15 15.97 -2.97
CA PRO A 74 22.05 16.29 -3.87
C PRO A 74 21.32 15.06 -4.42
N ASP A 75 21.94 13.88 -4.41
CA ASP A 75 21.40 12.63 -4.98
C ASP A 75 20.27 12.03 -4.14
N LEU A 76 20.08 12.52 -2.90
CA LEU A 76 18.98 12.11 -2.05
C LEU A 76 17.66 12.71 -2.55
N ASP A 77 16.71 11.87 -2.92
CA ASP A 77 15.36 12.32 -3.28
C ASP A 77 14.44 12.30 -2.05
N VAL A 78 14.07 13.50 -1.59
CA VAL A 78 13.16 13.70 -0.46
C VAL A 78 12.22 14.84 -0.80
N PRO A 79 10.92 14.58 -0.97
CA PRO A 79 9.95 15.62 -1.28
C PRO A 79 9.85 16.67 -0.17
N ALA A 80 9.97 17.95 -0.55
CA ALA A 80 9.56 19.07 0.29
C ALA A 80 8.06 19.32 0.04
N VAL A 81 7.25 19.16 1.07
CA VAL A 81 5.77 19.26 0.98
C VAL A 81 5.24 20.60 1.46
N TYR A 82 6.07 21.39 2.13
CA TYR A 82 5.79 22.76 2.53
C TYR A 82 7.11 23.52 2.70
N GLU A 83 7.14 24.79 2.29
CA GLU A 83 8.29 25.66 2.48
C GLU A 83 7.84 27.10 2.70
N SER A 84 8.46 27.77 3.67
CA SER A 84 8.34 29.20 3.95
C SER A 84 9.72 29.81 4.21
N ASP A 85 9.79 31.10 4.51
CA ASP A 85 11.04 31.76 4.91
C ASP A 85 11.61 31.21 6.24
N GLY A 86 10.72 30.73 7.12
CA GLY A 86 11.09 30.24 8.44
C GLY A 86 11.43 28.75 8.47
N VAL A 87 10.76 27.94 7.65
CA VAL A 87 10.80 26.48 7.74
C VAL A 87 10.70 25.77 6.40
N ILE A 88 11.05 24.49 6.40
CA ILE A 88 10.74 23.54 5.35
C ILE A 88 10.26 22.23 5.98
N VAL A 89 9.25 21.60 5.39
CA VAL A 89 8.72 20.30 5.82
C VAL A 89 8.99 19.27 4.74
N PHE A 90 9.70 18.22 5.13
CA PHE A 90 10.00 17.09 4.24
C PHE A 90 9.07 15.92 4.52
N ASN A 91 8.66 15.21 3.47
CA ASN A 91 8.11 13.87 3.59
C ASN A 91 9.26 12.86 3.53
N LYS A 92 9.83 12.53 4.69
CA LYS A 92 11.00 11.67 4.80
C LYS A 92 10.64 10.21 4.42
N PRO A 93 11.37 9.57 3.48
CA PRO A 93 11.17 8.15 3.20
C PRO A 93 11.62 7.28 4.38
N SER A 94 11.18 6.01 4.41
CA SER A 94 11.77 5.01 5.30
C SER A 94 13.22 4.70 4.89
N GLY A 95 14.04 4.17 5.80
CA GLY A 95 15.44 3.84 5.56
C GLY A 95 16.41 5.01 5.71
N MET A 96 15.89 6.24 5.77
CA MET A 96 16.68 7.47 5.88
C MET A 96 16.76 7.99 7.34
N PRO A 97 17.96 8.13 7.92
CA PRO A 97 18.14 8.83 9.19
C PRO A 97 17.91 10.35 9.07
N VAL A 98 17.48 11.00 10.14
CA VAL A 98 17.34 12.47 10.16
C VAL A 98 18.69 13.18 10.33
N HIS A 99 19.55 12.66 11.20
CA HIS A 99 20.86 13.23 11.51
C HIS A 99 21.99 12.24 11.21
N PRO A 100 23.20 12.74 10.88
CA PRO A 100 24.37 11.90 10.76
C PRO A 100 24.66 11.07 12.00
N SER A 101 25.15 9.86 11.79
CA SER A 101 25.63 8.94 12.82
C SER A 101 26.86 8.20 12.30
N ILE A 102 27.55 7.45 13.17
CA ILE A 102 28.77 6.70 12.82
C ILE A 102 28.60 5.88 11.52
N LYS A 103 27.41 5.30 11.29
CA LYS A 103 27.11 4.47 10.12
C LYS A 103 26.46 5.22 8.95
N HIS A 104 26.09 6.49 9.14
CA HIS A 104 25.26 7.27 8.22
C HIS A 104 25.76 8.70 8.19
N GLN A 105 26.78 9.00 7.38
CA GLN A 105 27.41 10.33 7.34
C GLN A 105 26.95 11.19 6.15
N GLY A 106 26.46 10.56 5.08
CA GLY A 106 26.11 11.22 3.81
C GLY A 106 24.69 10.95 3.30
N ASP A 107 23.92 10.12 3.98
CA ASP A 107 22.63 9.57 3.53
C ASP A 107 21.45 10.02 4.42
N THR A 108 21.56 11.19 5.05
CA THR A 108 20.57 11.68 6.01
C THR A 108 19.76 12.85 5.48
N LEU A 109 18.61 13.10 6.10
CA LEU A 109 17.79 14.29 5.80
C LEU A 109 18.60 15.59 5.95
N GLY A 110 19.54 15.62 6.89
CA GLY A 110 20.47 16.73 7.06
C GLY A 110 21.38 16.97 5.86
N ASN A 111 21.87 15.90 5.21
CA ASN A 111 22.69 16.03 4.00
C ASN A 111 21.87 16.55 2.81
N LYS A 112 20.60 16.10 2.68
CA LYS A 112 19.66 16.65 1.69
C LYS A 112 19.38 18.13 1.93
N PHE A 113 19.12 18.52 3.18
CA PHE A 113 18.91 19.93 3.53
C PHE A 113 20.14 20.78 3.22
N ALA A 114 21.34 20.31 3.53
CA ALA A 114 22.58 21.02 3.23
C ALA A 114 22.81 21.19 1.72
N ALA A 115 22.36 20.25 0.88
CA ALA A 115 22.41 20.40 -0.58
C ALA A 115 21.45 21.48 -1.10
N MET A 116 20.27 21.63 -0.47
CA MET A 116 19.29 22.66 -0.85
C MET A 116 19.63 24.04 -0.29
N PHE A 117 20.23 24.09 0.89
CA PHE A 117 20.57 25.33 1.59
C PHE A 117 22.01 25.29 2.13
N PRO A 118 23.03 25.43 1.25
CA PRO A 118 24.44 25.29 1.62
C PRO A 118 24.89 26.24 2.75
N ASP A 119 24.29 27.43 2.81
CA ASP A 119 24.62 28.46 3.80
C ASP A 119 23.85 28.34 5.12
N LEU A 120 22.94 27.37 5.25
CA LEU A 120 22.11 27.18 6.44
C LEU A 120 22.54 25.94 7.23
N THR A 121 22.71 26.09 8.54
CA THR A 121 22.86 24.94 9.43
C THR A 121 21.53 24.18 9.56
N PHE A 122 21.60 22.86 9.43
CA PHE A 122 20.46 21.96 9.61
C PHE A 122 19.91 21.99 11.05
N ARG A 123 18.61 22.33 11.19
CA ARG A 123 17.91 22.41 12.49
C ARG A 123 16.57 21.67 12.44
N ALA A 124 16.63 20.35 12.61
CA ALA A 124 15.41 19.55 12.73
C ALA A 124 14.63 19.94 14.00
N VAL A 125 13.35 20.29 13.84
CA VAL A 125 12.43 20.62 14.94
C VAL A 125 11.91 19.33 15.59
N ASN A 126 11.57 18.34 14.77
CA ASN A 126 11.24 16.98 15.19
C ASN A 126 12.19 15.97 14.55
N ARG A 127 12.16 14.74 15.07
CA ARG A 127 12.91 13.61 14.53
C ARG A 127 11.97 12.42 14.34
N LEU A 128 12.29 11.59 13.35
CA LEU A 128 11.67 10.29 13.11
C LEU A 128 12.78 9.23 13.18
N ASP A 129 12.42 8.00 13.56
CA ASP A 129 13.34 6.88 13.45
C ASP A 129 13.74 6.66 11.98
N ARG A 130 14.87 6.00 11.73
CA ARG A 130 15.36 5.72 10.36
C ARG A 130 14.27 5.12 9.48
N ASP A 131 13.58 4.11 10.01
CA ASP A 131 12.60 3.30 9.28
C ASP A 131 11.15 3.78 9.49
N THR A 132 10.96 4.94 10.14
CA THR A 132 9.67 5.66 10.19
C THR A 132 9.63 6.69 9.07
N SER A 133 8.57 6.66 8.26
CA SER A 133 8.37 7.64 7.17
C SER A 133 7.50 8.81 7.62
N GLY A 134 7.44 9.87 6.80
CA GLY A 134 6.51 10.98 6.97
C GLY A 134 7.15 12.32 7.34
N LEU A 135 6.33 13.21 7.88
CA LEU A 135 6.62 14.63 8.01
C LEU A 135 7.73 14.95 9.03
N CYS A 136 8.75 15.67 8.56
CA CYS A 136 9.86 16.18 9.36
C CYS A 136 10.10 17.66 9.06
N VAL A 137 9.97 18.51 10.08
CA VAL A 137 10.15 19.97 9.98
C VAL A 137 11.59 20.34 10.28
N VAL A 138 12.14 21.20 9.45
CA VAL A 138 13.47 21.77 9.58
C VAL A 138 13.34 23.28 9.60
N ALA A 139 13.84 23.92 10.64
CA ALA A 139 13.88 25.36 10.75
C ALA A 139 15.08 25.94 9.97
N LYS A 140 14.84 26.97 9.18
CA LYS A 140 15.88 27.66 8.39
C LYS A 140 16.76 28.57 9.24
N ASN A 141 16.31 28.93 10.45
CA ASN A 141 17.06 29.78 11.38
C ASN A 141 16.82 29.40 12.86
N ALA A 142 17.61 29.96 13.76
CA ALA A 142 17.57 29.64 15.19
C ALA A 142 16.30 30.14 15.90
N LEU A 143 15.72 31.27 15.46
CA LEU A 143 14.49 31.80 16.03
C LEU A 143 13.31 30.88 15.70
N ALA A 144 13.16 30.48 14.43
CA ALA A 144 12.18 29.51 13.99
C ALA A 144 12.31 28.17 14.73
N ALA A 145 13.55 27.68 14.91
CA ALA A 145 13.80 26.45 15.65
C ALA A 145 13.31 26.52 17.11
N ASN A 146 13.55 27.65 17.78
CA ASN A 146 13.11 27.85 19.16
C ASN A 146 11.59 28.05 19.25
N ALA A 147 11.01 28.81 18.32
CA ALA A 147 9.58 29.05 18.25
C ALA A 147 8.77 27.76 18.09
N LEU A 148 9.27 26.79 17.32
CA LEU A 148 8.57 25.54 17.05
C LEU A 148 8.90 24.39 18.02
N GLN A 149 9.92 24.55 18.86
CA GLN A 149 10.37 23.47 19.74
C GLN A 149 9.26 23.02 20.70
N GLY A 150 8.76 21.79 20.50
CA GLY A 150 7.68 21.23 21.31
C GLY A 150 6.29 21.83 21.03
N ARG A 151 6.16 22.68 20.00
CA ARG A 151 4.91 23.33 19.59
C ARG A 151 4.37 22.82 18.25
N CYS A 152 4.81 21.64 17.83
CA CYS A 152 4.28 20.96 16.66
C CYS A 152 3.41 19.78 17.09
N GLU A 153 2.13 19.86 16.78
CA GLU A 153 1.20 18.74 16.94
C GLU A 153 1.40 17.76 15.80
N LYS A 154 1.43 16.46 16.11
CA LYS A 154 1.74 15.41 15.13
C LYS A 154 0.74 14.29 15.24
N VAL A 155 0.23 13.86 14.10
CA VAL A 155 -0.60 12.67 13.98
C VAL A 155 0.18 11.59 13.25
N TYR A 156 0.29 10.43 13.90
CA TYR A 156 0.93 9.26 13.36
C TYR A 156 -0.11 8.23 12.95
N TYR A 157 0.23 7.42 11.96
CA TYR A 157 -0.54 6.27 11.53
C TYR A 157 0.33 5.03 11.67
N ALA A 158 -0.21 3.98 12.30
CA ALA A 158 0.52 2.74 12.48
C ALA A 158 -0.35 1.51 12.22
N ALA A 159 0.20 0.50 11.55
CA ALA A 159 -0.40 -0.83 11.51
C ALA A 159 0.12 -1.65 12.71
N VAL A 160 -0.78 -2.01 13.61
CA VAL A 160 -0.46 -2.74 14.85
C VAL A 160 -1.10 -4.13 14.84
N THR A 161 -0.40 -5.10 15.42
CA THR A 161 -0.79 -6.51 15.38
C THR A 161 -2.03 -6.77 16.22
N GLY A 162 -3.00 -7.50 15.66
CA GLY A 162 -4.24 -7.86 16.32
C GLY A 162 -5.30 -6.76 16.33
N GLU A 163 -6.39 -7.04 17.04
CA GLU A 163 -7.50 -6.11 17.22
C GLU A 163 -7.27 -5.26 18.47
N ILE A 164 -7.01 -3.95 18.30
CA ILE A 164 -6.95 -3.01 19.43
C ILE A 164 -8.35 -2.44 19.74
N PRO A 165 -8.58 -1.89 20.95
CA PRO A 165 -9.78 -1.11 21.24
C PRO A 165 -10.00 0.05 20.26
N GLU A 166 -11.25 0.49 20.09
CA GLU A 166 -11.57 1.60 19.18
C GLU A 166 -10.83 2.90 19.54
N THR A 167 -10.67 3.17 20.84
CA THR A 167 -9.87 4.28 21.36
C THR A 167 -9.14 3.84 22.61
N GLY A 168 -7.98 4.43 22.88
CA GLY A 168 -7.25 4.17 24.12
C GLY A 168 -6.16 5.18 24.42
N THR A 169 -5.65 5.11 25.64
CA THR A 169 -4.50 5.90 26.12
C THR A 169 -3.50 4.98 26.79
N ILE A 170 -2.24 5.11 26.41
CA ILE A 170 -1.11 4.39 27.03
C ILE A 170 -0.27 5.44 27.76
N ASP A 171 -0.48 5.55 29.08
CA ASP A 171 0.34 6.38 29.97
C ASP A 171 1.27 5.46 30.76
N ALA A 172 2.47 5.26 30.21
CA ALA A 172 3.44 4.31 30.74
C ALA A 172 4.85 4.87 30.57
N PRO A 173 5.63 5.09 31.65
CA PRO A 173 6.95 5.68 31.59
C PRO A 173 7.94 4.81 30.83
N ILE A 174 8.78 5.43 30.00
CA ILE A 174 9.77 4.75 29.15
C ILE A 174 11.18 5.01 29.66
N ALA A 175 11.92 3.93 29.87
CA ALA A 175 13.35 3.97 30.18
C ALA A 175 14.16 3.22 29.13
N ARG A 176 15.48 3.34 29.25
CA ARG A 176 16.43 2.50 28.53
C ARG A 176 16.51 1.13 29.18
N GLU A 177 16.51 0.09 28.35
CA GLU A 177 16.81 -1.25 28.81
C GLU A 177 18.28 -1.31 29.27
N ARG A 178 18.53 -1.87 30.46
CA ARG A 178 19.78 -1.63 31.22
C ARG A 178 21.05 -1.90 30.42
N GLU A 179 21.05 -2.95 29.62
CA GLU A 179 22.22 -3.40 28.84
C GLU A 179 22.20 -2.90 27.39
N SER A 180 21.08 -2.34 26.92
CA SER A 180 20.92 -2.06 25.49
C SER A 180 21.39 -0.67 25.10
N ILE A 181 22.20 -0.59 24.04
CA ILE A 181 22.32 0.51 23.06
C ILE A 181 21.07 1.39 22.85
N ILE A 182 20.04 0.67 22.42
CA ILE A 182 19.06 1.14 21.44
C ILE A 182 17.65 0.86 21.95
N ILE A 183 17.46 -0.29 22.60
CA ILE A 183 16.16 -0.78 23.07
C ILE A 183 15.67 0.09 24.24
N ARG A 184 14.36 0.27 24.27
CA ARG A 184 13.62 1.00 25.29
C ARG A 184 12.53 0.09 25.83
N CYS A 185 12.16 0.26 27.09
CA CYS A 185 11.10 -0.53 27.71
C CYS A 185 10.29 0.32 28.68
N VAL A 186 9.07 -0.14 28.97
CA VAL A 186 8.24 0.46 30.02
C VAL A 186 8.83 0.09 31.38
N ARG A 187 9.13 1.11 32.19
CA ARG A 187 9.72 0.97 33.53
C ARG A 187 9.30 2.13 34.41
N GLU A 188 9.01 1.85 35.67
CA GLU A 188 8.58 2.85 36.67
C GLU A 188 9.58 4.00 36.86
N ASP A 189 10.88 3.73 36.76
CA ASP A 189 11.93 4.75 36.82
C ASP A 189 12.20 5.48 35.49
N GLY A 190 11.31 5.28 34.51
CA GLY A 190 11.37 5.89 33.20
C GLY A 190 10.87 7.33 33.14
N GLN A 191 11.03 7.94 31.97
CA GLN A 191 10.47 9.25 31.69
C GLN A 191 8.99 9.11 31.31
N ARG A 192 8.12 9.98 31.86
CA ARG A 192 6.70 10.03 31.49
C ARG A 192 6.55 10.03 29.97
N ALA A 193 5.70 9.13 29.48
CA ALA A 193 5.37 8.99 28.08
C ALA A 193 3.88 8.68 27.93
N VAL A 194 3.17 9.45 27.10
CA VAL A 194 1.73 9.30 26.89
C VAL A 194 1.41 9.30 25.40
N THR A 195 0.66 8.27 24.99
CA THR A 195 0.23 8.02 23.61
C THR A 195 -1.27 7.78 23.62
N HIS A 196 -2.02 8.60 22.87
CA HIS A 196 -3.44 8.37 22.60
C HIS A 196 -3.59 7.76 21.23
N TYR A 197 -4.58 6.88 21.06
CA TYR A 197 -4.88 6.32 19.76
C TYR A 197 -6.37 6.14 19.52
N ARG A 198 -6.73 6.12 18.24
CA ARG A 198 -8.02 5.70 17.72
C ARG A 198 -7.81 4.70 16.59
N ARG A 199 -8.46 3.55 16.67
CA ARG A 199 -8.47 2.55 15.60
C ARG A 199 -9.36 3.04 14.45
N ILE A 200 -8.77 3.19 13.27
CA ILE A 200 -9.44 3.61 12.03
C ILE A 200 -9.99 2.39 11.27
N ALA A 201 -9.23 1.30 11.25
CA ALA A 201 -9.60 0.09 10.52
C ALA A 201 -9.03 -1.15 11.23
N TYR A 202 -9.65 -2.30 10.97
CA TYR A 202 -9.15 -3.61 11.36
C TYR A 202 -9.46 -4.60 10.23
N ASN A 203 -8.48 -5.43 9.85
CA ASN A 203 -8.61 -6.36 8.74
C ASN A 203 -8.52 -7.85 9.13
N GLY A 204 -8.73 -8.18 10.41
CA GLY A 204 -8.57 -9.54 10.92
C GLY A 204 -7.15 -9.84 11.42
N LYS A 205 -6.12 -9.16 10.89
CA LYS A 205 -4.73 -9.34 11.31
C LYS A 205 -4.12 -8.09 11.95
N TYR A 206 -4.35 -6.93 11.36
CA TYR A 206 -3.79 -5.65 11.78
C TYR A 206 -4.88 -4.61 12.01
N SER A 207 -4.68 -3.80 13.03
CA SER A 207 -5.44 -2.56 13.25
C SER A 207 -4.64 -1.38 12.71
N LEU A 208 -5.27 -0.50 11.93
CA LEU A 208 -4.71 0.81 11.61
C LEU A 208 -5.07 1.79 12.73
N ALA A 209 -4.07 2.29 13.44
CA ALA A 209 -4.23 3.27 14.51
C ALA A 209 -3.85 4.68 14.04
N GLU A 210 -4.73 5.65 14.26
CA GLU A 210 -4.40 7.08 14.32
C GLU A 210 -3.86 7.37 15.73
N ILE A 211 -2.72 8.04 15.83
CA ILE A 211 -1.98 8.19 17.08
C ILE A 211 -1.61 9.65 17.31
N HIS A 212 -1.92 10.13 18.52
CA HIS A 212 -1.60 11.46 19.00
C HIS A 212 -0.67 11.36 20.21
N LEU A 213 0.32 12.24 20.29
CA LEU A 213 1.37 12.19 21.32
C LEU A 213 1.32 13.43 22.21
N GLU A 214 1.23 13.25 23.54
CA GLU A 214 1.54 14.34 24.48
C GLU A 214 3.06 14.51 24.66
N THR A 215 3.82 13.43 24.45
CA THR A 215 5.27 13.37 24.69
C THR A 215 6.00 12.75 23.50
N GLY A 216 7.29 13.07 23.33
CA GLY A 216 8.12 12.55 22.23
C GLY A 216 9.35 11.76 22.69
N ARG A 217 9.17 10.65 23.40
CA ARG A 217 10.30 9.79 23.81
C ARG A 217 10.82 8.93 22.65
N THR A 218 12.09 8.53 22.73
CA THR A 218 12.70 7.62 21.73
C THR A 218 11.90 6.33 21.65
N HIS A 219 11.52 5.93 20.43
CA HIS A 219 10.72 4.74 20.16
C HIS A 219 9.35 4.68 20.88
N GLN A 220 8.80 5.81 21.33
CA GLN A 220 7.64 5.84 22.22
C GLN A 220 6.46 4.99 21.71
N ILE A 221 5.99 5.27 20.49
CA ILE A 221 4.87 4.55 19.88
C ILE A 221 5.15 3.04 19.83
N ARG A 222 6.35 2.68 19.37
CA ARG A 222 6.78 1.29 19.18
C ARG A 222 6.79 0.50 20.49
N VAL A 223 7.36 1.09 21.54
CA VAL A 223 7.43 0.52 22.89
C VAL A 223 6.05 0.40 23.51
N HIS A 224 5.23 1.44 23.41
CA HIS A 224 3.89 1.47 24.00
C HIS A 224 2.96 0.42 23.40
N PHE A 225 2.91 0.31 22.08
CA PHE A 225 2.09 -0.68 21.41
C PHE A 225 2.57 -2.11 21.67
N SER A 226 3.89 -2.33 21.73
CA SER A 226 4.46 -3.61 22.19
C SER A 226 4.09 -3.93 23.64
N TYR A 227 4.15 -2.94 24.54
CA TYR A 227 3.82 -3.08 25.96
C TYR A 227 2.38 -3.53 26.20
N ILE A 228 1.42 -3.04 25.39
CA ILE A 228 0.01 -3.47 25.47
C ILE A 228 -0.28 -4.75 24.67
N GLY A 229 0.75 -5.45 24.17
CA GLY A 229 0.62 -6.72 23.44
C GLY A 229 0.29 -6.60 21.96
N HIS A 230 0.34 -5.39 21.39
CA HIS A 230 -0.02 -5.11 20.00
C HIS A 230 1.15 -4.46 19.23
N PRO A 231 2.32 -5.13 19.08
CA PRO A 231 3.48 -4.54 18.42
C PRO A 231 3.18 -4.14 16.97
N LEU A 232 3.90 -3.15 16.47
CA LEU A 232 3.75 -2.68 15.09
C LEU A 232 4.18 -3.78 14.10
N ALA A 233 3.46 -3.89 12.98
CA ALA A 233 3.86 -4.75 11.88
C ALA A 233 5.27 -4.38 11.40
N GLY A 234 6.12 -5.38 11.15
CA GLY A 234 7.51 -5.21 10.72
C GLY A 234 8.49 -4.62 11.73
N ASP A 235 8.08 -4.40 12.98
CA ASP A 235 8.96 -3.93 14.05
C ASP A 235 9.63 -5.09 14.80
N ASP A 236 10.67 -5.67 14.19
CA ASP A 236 11.44 -6.79 14.75
C ASP A 236 12.09 -6.48 16.11
N LEU A 237 12.38 -5.21 16.39
CA LEU A 237 12.98 -4.78 17.65
C LEU A 237 12.03 -4.90 18.84
N TYR A 238 10.72 -4.79 18.61
CA TYR A 238 9.69 -4.77 19.66
C TYR A 238 8.64 -5.87 19.50
N GLY A 239 8.99 -6.98 18.83
CA GLY A 239 8.16 -8.19 18.75
C GLY A 239 7.21 -8.25 17.55
N GLY A 240 7.29 -7.29 16.62
CA GLY A 240 6.59 -7.33 15.35
C GLY A 240 7.26 -8.26 14.34
N THR A 241 6.47 -8.89 13.47
CA THR A 241 6.98 -9.78 12.41
C THR A 241 7.22 -9.02 11.11
N ARG A 242 8.32 -9.32 10.41
CA ARG A 242 8.66 -8.71 9.10
C ARG A 242 8.09 -9.45 7.88
N CYS A 243 7.11 -10.34 8.08
CA CYS A 243 6.52 -11.15 7.02
C CYS A 243 5.77 -10.32 5.98
N ASP A 244 4.96 -9.35 6.41
CA ASP A 244 4.09 -8.58 5.51
C ASP A 244 4.67 -7.19 5.16
N ILE A 245 5.58 -6.67 5.99
CA ILE A 245 6.25 -5.38 5.78
C ILE A 245 7.67 -5.42 6.34
N GLY A 246 8.63 -4.92 5.55
CA GLY A 246 10.05 -4.98 5.86
C GLY A 246 10.55 -3.94 6.88
N ARG A 247 9.67 -3.15 7.50
CA ARG A 247 10.00 -2.07 8.44
C ARG A 247 8.87 -1.88 9.44
N GLN A 248 9.09 -1.15 10.54
CA GLN A 248 7.99 -0.75 11.40
C GLN A 248 6.95 0.04 10.59
N ALA A 249 5.71 -0.45 10.59
CA ALA A 249 4.58 0.18 9.91
C ALA A 249 4.14 1.43 10.68
N LEU A 250 4.96 2.47 10.64
CA LEU A 250 4.75 3.75 11.29
C LEU A 250 4.99 4.89 10.31
N HIS A 251 4.08 5.86 10.30
CA HIS A 251 4.11 7.01 9.42
C HIS A 251 3.64 8.29 10.13
N CYS A 252 4.40 9.38 10.04
CA CYS A 252 3.98 10.71 10.51
C CYS A 252 3.18 11.41 9.41
N GLY A 253 1.85 11.24 9.41
CA GLY A 253 0.99 11.62 8.27
C GLY A 253 0.39 13.02 8.35
N GLN A 254 0.39 13.66 9.52
CA GLN A 254 -0.05 15.06 9.64
C GLN A 254 0.77 15.80 10.69
N MET A 255 0.99 17.09 10.43
CA MET A 255 1.58 18.01 11.40
C MET A 255 0.87 19.36 11.37
N ASN A 256 0.62 19.94 12.55
CA ASN A 256 0.10 21.29 12.70
C ASN A 256 1.11 22.13 13.49
N PHE A 257 1.33 23.37 13.06
CA PHE A 257 2.17 24.34 13.76
C PHE A 257 1.87 25.77 13.29
N THR A 258 2.15 26.75 14.14
CA THR A 258 2.14 28.16 13.76
C THR A 258 3.44 28.53 13.05
N ASP A 259 3.40 29.05 11.82
CA ASP A 259 4.60 29.49 11.11
C ASP A 259 5.27 30.64 11.89
N PRO A 260 6.57 30.54 12.21
CA PRO A 260 7.25 31.50 13.09
C PRO A 260 7.53 32.86 12.43
N VAL A 261 7.36 33.00 11.11
CA VAL A 261 7.53 34.23 10.36
C VAL A 261 6.19 34.89 10.09
N THR A 262 5.21 34.13 9.59
CA THR A 262 3.89 34.71 9.22
C THR A 262 2.91 34.75 10.38
N GLY A 263 3.07 33.87 11.38
CA GLY A 263 2.11 33.70 12.47
C GLY A 263 0.84 32.91 12.08
N GLU A 264 0.80 32.35 10.86
CA GLU A 264 -0.35 31.59 10.37
C GLU A 264 -0.34 30.14 10.88
N GLU A 265 -1.53 29.58 11.11
CA GLU A 265 -1.68 28.16 11.43
C GLU A 265 -1.51 27.31 10.17
N VAL A 266 -0.48 26.47 10.16
CA VAL A 266 -0.12 25.61 9.03
C VAL A 266 -0.46 24.16 9.36
N THR A 267 -1.21 23.50 8.47
CA THR A 267 -1.45 22.06 8.50
C THR A 267 -0.83 21.41 7.28
N VAL A 268 0.12 20.50 7.50
CA VAL A 268 0.76 19.71 6.44
C VAL A 268 0.31 18.26 6.56
N ARG A 269 0.01 17.62 5.43
CA ARG A 269 -0.40 16.22 5.35
C ARG A 269 0.51 15.44 4.41
N ALA A 270 0.82 14.20 4.77
CA ALA A 270 1.46 13.22 3.91
C ALA A 270 0.55 12.00 3.80
N GLU A 271 0.43 11.46 2.59
CA GLU A 271 -0.37 10.26 2.38
C GLU A 271 0.25 9.05 3.07
N LEU A 272 -0.62 8.13 3.51
CA LEU A 272 -0.18 6.84 4.01
C LEU A 272 0.65 6.12 2.91
N PRO A 273 1.87 5.66 3.21
CA PRO A 273 2.71 4.98 2.24
C PRO A 273 2.08 3.68 1.72
N ASP A 274 2.38 3.32 0.47
CA ASP A 274 1.77 2.18 -0.21
C ASP A 274 2.06 0.84 0.48
N ASP A 275 3.24 0.69 1.09
CA ASP A 275 3.59 -0.50 1.86
C ASP A 275 2.69 -0.70 3.10
N ILE A 276 2.35 0.37 3.81
CA ILE A 276 1.38 0.33 4.93
C ILE A 276 -0.05 0.17 4.41
N LYS A 277 -0.42 0.88 3.34
CA LYS A 277 -1.74 0.72 2.69
C LYS A 277 -1.96 -0.75 2.27
N ALA A 278 -0.94 -1.41 1.72
CA ALA A 278 -1.04 -2.80 1.26
C ALA A 278 -1.37 -3.79 2.38
N ILE A 279 -0.76 -3.64 3.57
CA ILE A 279 -1.01 -4.56 4.69
C ILE A 279 -2.28 -4.24 5.50
N ILE A 280 -2.79 -3.00 5.40
CA ILE A 280 -4.03 -2.58 6.06
C ILE A 280 -5.25 -2.79 5.17
N LYS A 281 -5.07 -2.80 3.85
CA LYS A 281 -6.10 -3.25 2.91
C LYS A 281 -6.53 -4.64 3.35
N SER A 282 -7.73 -4.70 3.89
CA SER A 282 -8.39 -5.96 4.16
C SER A 282 -8.56 -6.71 2.86
N ASP A 283 -8.42 -8.03 2.94
CA ASP A 283 -9.18 -9.01 2.16
C ASP A 283 -10.71 -8.86 2.34
N LYS A 284 -11.20 -7.62 2.54
CA LYS A 284 -12.33 -7.19 1.76
C LYS A 284 -11.81 -7.13 0.32
N GLN A 285 -11.80 -8.29 -0.33
CA GLN A 285 -12.55 -8.33 -1.58
C GLN A 285 -13.74 -7.40 -1.35
N GLU A 286 -13.84 -6.29 -2.09
CA GLU A 286 -15.17 -5.79 -2.40
C GLU A 286 -16.01 -7.06 -2.57
N GLU A 287 -17.11 -7.20 -1.83
CA GLU A 287 -18.15 -8.09 -2.29
C GLU A 287 -18.49 -7.52 -3.67
N LYS A 288 -17.76 -7.99 -4.69
CA LYS A 288 -18.14 -7.93 -6.07
C LYS A 288 -19.35 -8.82 -6.02
N LYS A 289 -20.49 -8.19 -5.72
CA LYS A 289 -21.81 -8.79 -5.62
C LYS A 289 -21.83 -9.80 -6.73
N MET A 290 -21.77 -11.10 -6.40
CA MET A 290 -21.50 -12.13 -7.41
C MET A 290 -22.48 -11.91 -8.54
N GLU A 291 -22.00 -11.33 -9.64
CA GLU A 291 -22.90 -10.96 -10.71
C GLU A 291 -23.43 -12.27 -11.24
N ARG A 292 -24.75 -12.38 -11.31
CA ARG A 292 -25.40 -13.58 -11.82
C ARG A 292 -24.84 -13.81 -13.21
N ILE A 293 -24.08 -14.90 -13.36
CA ILE A 293 -23.40 -15.25 -14.60
C ILE A 293 -24.44 -15.22 -15.74
N ALA A 294 -24.09 -14.72 -16.92
CA ALA A 294 -25.03 -14.56 -18.04
C ALA A 294 -25.79 -15.85 -18.36
N SER A 295 -25.12 -17.01 -18.28
CA SER A 295 -25.73 -18.34 -18.45
C SER A 295 -26.83 -18.66 -17.44
N PHE A 296 -26.81 -18.05 -16.25
CA PHE A 296 -27.85 -18.20 -15.24
C PHE A 296 -29.02 -17.24 -15.42
N SER A 297 -28.94 -16.31 -16.36
CA SER A 297 -30.00 -15.35 -16.68
C SER A 297 -30.87 -15.78 -17.86
N VAL A 298 -30.55 -16.93 -18.48
CA VAL A 298 -31.31 -17.52 -19.58
C VAL A 298 -32.52 -18.32 -19.05
N ASP A 299 -33.70 -18.05 -19.60
CA ASP A 299 -34.93 -18.77 -19.24
C ASP A 299 -35.07 -20.07 -20.05
N HIS A 300 -34.56 -21.16 -19.48
CA HIS A 300 -34.58 -22.50 -20.07
C HIS A 300 -35.98 -23.09 -20.32
N THR A 301 -37.06 -22.39 -19.97
CA THR A 301 -38.43 -22.83 -20.29
C THR A 301 -38.88 -22.45 -21.70
N LYS A 302 -38.17 -21.53 -22.36
CA LYS A 302 -38.59 -20.87 -23.62
C LYS A 302 -37.97 -21.41 -24.90
N PHE A 303 -37.13 -22.43 -24.83
CA PHE A 303 -36.44 -22.99 -26.00
C PHE A 303 -36.20 -24.49 -25.84
N GLY A 304 -35.68 -25.12 -26.90
CA GLY A 304 -35.52 -26.57 -26.97
C GLY A 304 -34.20 -26.97 -27.62
N VAL A 305 -34.28 -28.03 -28.42
CA VAL A 305 -33.16 -28.50 -29.26
C VAL A 305 -32.82 -27.40 -30.28
N GLY A 306 -31.54 -27.10 -30.44
CA GLY A 306 -31.05 -26.04 -31.32
C GLY A 306 -29.64 -25.58 -30.96
N MET A 307 -29.18 -24.55 -31.66
CA MET A 307 -27.89 -23.91 -31.40
C MET A 307 -28.13 -22.43 -31.08
N TYR A 308 -27.48 -21.91 -30.05
CA TYR A 308 -27.74 -20.56 -29.53
C TYR A 308 -26.44 -19.86 -29.17
N ILE A 309 -26.33 -18.55 -29.35
CA ILE A 309 -25.22 -17.76 -28.79
C ILE A 309 -25.52 -17.53 -27.32
N SER A 310 -24.69 -18.09 -26.43
CA SER A 310 -24.87 -17.93 -24.98
C SER A 310 -24.14 -16.72 -24.42
N ARG A 311 -22.99 -16.36 -25.00
CA ARG A 311 -22.19 -15.19 -24.59
C ARG A 311 -21.17 -14.84 -25.67
N ILE A 312 -20.74 -13.57 -25.65
CA ILE A 312 -19.61 -13.06 -26.43
C ILE A 312 -18.66 -12.40 -25.43
N ASP A 313 -17.49 -12.99 -25.26
CA ASP A 313 -16.46 -12.56 -24.30
C ASP A 313 -15.22 -12.10 -25.09
N GLY A 314 -15.14 -10.81 -25.39
CA GLY A 314 -14.08 -10.27 -26.23
C GLY A 314 -14.14 -10.84 -27.65
N ASP A 315 -13.07 -11.52 -28.07
CA ASP A 315 -12.94 -12.18 -29.37
C ASP A 315 -13.47 -13.62 -29.38
N VAL A 316 -14.10 -14.09 -28.29
CA VAL A 316 -14.63 -15.46 -28.18
C VAL A 316 -16.15 -15.44 -28.21
N ILE A 317 -16.74 -16.20 -29.13
CA ILE A 317 -18.17 -16.45 -29.20
C ILE A 317 -18.44 -17.84 -28.62
N SER A 318 -19.31 -17.92 -27.62
CA SER A 318 -19.76 -19.20 -27.06
C SER A 318 -21.14 -19.56 -27.59
N TYR A 319 -21.25 -20.79 -28.09
CA TYR A 319 -22.50 -21.39 -28.54
C TYR A 319 -22.94 -22.50 -27.60
N ASP A 320 -24.22 -22.51 -27.29
CA ASP A 320 -24.94 -23.60 -26.65
C ASP A 320 -25.53 -24.51 -27.72
N VAL A 321 -24.93 -25.68 -27.91
CA VAL A 321 -25.38 -26.72 -28.85
C VAL A 321 -26.29 -27.68 -28.08
N ARG A 322 -27.59 -27.42 -28.05
CA ARG A 322 -28.61 -28.14 -27.26
C ARG A 322 -29.16 -29.33 -28.03
N MET A 323 -28.87 -30.54 -27.56
CA MET A 323 -29.28 -31.81 -28.16
C MET A 323 -30.63 -32.32 -27.67
N VAL A 324 -31.00 -31.97 -26.44
CA VAL A 324 -32.29 -32.31 -25.82
C VAL A 324 -32.92 -31.08 -25.20
N LYS A 325 -34.25 -31.12 -24.98
CA LYS A 325 -35.00 -30.01 -24.37
C LYS A 325 -34.57 -29.82 -22.92
N PRO A 326 -34.11 -28.61 -22.51
CA PRO A 326 -33.89 -28.30 -21.10
C PRO A 326 -35.16 -28.52 -20.27
N ASN A 327 -35.02 -29.04 -19.05
CA ASN A 327 -36.15 -29.40 -18.18
C ASN A 327 -37.14 -30.41 -18.80
N GLY A 328 -36.73 -31.17 -19.83
CA GLY A 328 -37.57 -32.14 -20.54
C GLY A 328 -37.62 -33.55 -19.92
N GLY A 329 -36.84 -33.82 -18.87
CA GLY A 329 -36.79 -35.12 -18.18
C GLY A 329 -35.97 -36.22 -18.87
N VAL A 330 -35.50 -35.97 -20.11
CA VAL A 330 -34.59 -36.87 -20.86
C VAL A 330 -33.29 -36.11 -21.13
N TYR A 331 -32.17 -36.76 -20.81
CA TYR A 331 -30.82 -36.19 -20.92
C TYR A 331 -29.90 -37.13 -21.68
N VAL A 332 -28.87 -36.57 -22.33
CA VAL A 332 -27.85 -37.38 -23.00
C VAL A 332 -27.06 -38.14 -21.93
N SER A 333 -26.78 -39.42 -22.15
CA SER A 333 -26.02 -40.23 -21.19
C SER A 333 -24.56 -39.76 -21.13
N ASN A 334 -23.87 -39.94 -19.99
CA ASN A 334 -22.45 -39.59 -19.89
C ASN A 334 -21.59 -40.33 -20.93
N PRO A 335 -21.75 -41.66 -21.16
CA PRO A 335 -20.99 -42.34 -22.20
C PRO A 335 -21.21 -41.78 -23.61
N SER A 336 -22.46 -41.40 -23.94
CA SER A 336 -22.79 -40.78 -25.23
C SER A 336 -22.17 -39.39 -25.36
N LEU A 337 -22.28 -38.53 -24.33
CA LEU A 337 -21.65 -37.21 -24.30
C LEU A 337 -20.13 -37.30 -24.47
N HIS A 338 -19.49 -38.23 -23.76
CA HIS A 338 -18.06 -38.43 -23.81
C HIS A 338 -17.60 -38.88 -25.21
N THR A 339 -18.33 -39.82 -25.84
CA THR A 339 -18.04 -40.20 -27.24
C THR A 339 -18.26 -39.06 -28.23
N ILE A 340 -19.35 -38.28 -28.08
CA ILE A 340 -19.62 -37.12 -28.93
C ILE A 340 -18.53 -36.06 -28.74
N GLU A 341 -18.04 -35.83 -27.52
CA GLU A 341 -16.95 -34.88 -27.24
C GLU A 341 -15.70 -35.24 -28.05
N HIS A 342 -15.24 -36.48 -27.97
CA HIS A 342 -14.05 -36.95 -28.68
C HIS A 342 -14.18 -36.79 -30.20
N LEU A 343 -15.31 -37.23 -30.75
CA LEU A 343 -15.55 -37.17 -32.19
C LEU A 343 -15.76 -35.74 -32.70
N PHE A 344 -16.50 -34.91 -31.95
CA PHE A 344 -16.75 -33.52 -32.33
C PHE A 344 -15.45 -32.69 -32.21
N ALA A 345 -14.70 -32.83 -31.12
CA ALA A 345 -13.40 -32.16 -30.98
C ALA A 345 -12.43 -32.59 -32.10
N THR A 346 -12.39 -33.89 -32.43
CA THR A 346 -11.56 -34.41 -33.54
C THR A 346 -11.98 -33.79 -34.87
N TYR A 347 -13.27 -33.79 -35.18
CA TYR A 347 -13.77 -33.22 -36.43
C TYR A 347 -13.47 -31.72 -36.53
N ALA A 348 -13.80 -30.96 -35.48
CA ALA A 348 -13.61 -29.51 -35.44
C ALA A 348 -12.13 -29.12 -35.61
N ARG A 349 -11.20 -29.83 -34.95
CA ARG A 349 -9.76 -29.57 -35.03
C ARG A 349 -9.11 -29.98 -36.35
N ASN A 350 -9.76 -30.85 -37.12
CA ASN A 350 -9.30 -31.27 -38.44
C ASN A 350 -10.09 -30.62 -39.60
N SER A 351 -10.96 -29.65 -39.29
CA SER A 351 -11.71 -28.88 -40.29
C SER A 351 -10.90 -27.70 -40.83
N GLU A 352 -11.40 -27.08 -41.90
CA GLU A 352 -10.86 -25.82 -42.45
C GLU A 352 -10.91 -24.64 -41.46
N PHE A 353 -11.63 -24.78 -40.34
CA PHE A 353 -11.80 -23.75 -39.32
C PHE A 353 -10.91 -23.93 -38.09
N THR A 354 -9.93 -24.85 -38.11
CA THR A 354 -9.14 -25.24 -36.94
C THR A 354 -8.56 -24.07 -36.12
N ASP A 355 -8.02 -23.05 -36.80
CA ASP A 355 -7.43 -21.85 -36.17
C ASP A 355 -8.46 -20.95 -35.49
N LYS A 356 -9.75 -21.14 -35.81
CA LYS A 356 -10.87 -20.42 -35.23
C LYS A 356 -11.52 -21.17 -34.08
N ILE A 357 -11.18 -22.44 -33.84
CA ILE A 357 -11.79 -23.25 -32.79
C ILE A 357 -11.08 -23.01 -31.45
N VAL A 358 -11.84 -22.57 -30.46
CA VAL A 358 -11.32 -22.37 -29.10
C VAL A 358 -11.54 -23.65 -28.28
N TYR A 359 -12.78 -24.16 -28.22
CA TYR A 359 -13.13 -25.28 -27.35
C TYR A 359 -14.43 -25.98 -27.77
N VAL A 360 -14.51 -27.29 -27.52
CA VAL A 360 -15.74 -28.11 -27.57
C VAL A 360 -15.78 -28.91 -26.28
N GLY A 361 -16.92 -28.94 -25.58
CA GLY A 361 -17.06 -29.78 -24.40
C GLY A 361 -18.49 -29.92 -23.90
N PRO A 362 -18.82 -31.00 -23.16
CA PRO A 362 -20.16 -31.28 -22.73
C PRO A 362 -20.63 -30.29 -21.64
N MET A 363 -21.91 -29.96 -21.66
CA MET A 363 -22.54 -29.21 -20.58
C MET A 363 -22.83 -30.15 -19.40
N GLY A 364 -22.51 -29.73 -18.17
CA GLY A 364 -22.78 -30.53 -16.97
C GLY A 364 -24.27 -30.85 -16.73
N CYS A 365 -25.20 -30.06 -17.29
CA CYS A 365 -26.63 -30.36 -17.25
C CYS A 365 -27.06 -31.48 -18.22
N ARG A 366 -26.12 -32.01 -19.02
CA ARG A 366 -26.31 -33.12 -19.97
C ARG A 366 -27.35 -32.85 -21.06
N THR A 367 -27.50 -31.58 -21.42
CA THR A 367 -28.40 -31.18 -22.51
C THR A 367 -27.70 -31.00 -23.86
N GLY A 368 -26.37 -31.12 -23.93
CA GLY A 368 -25.58 -30.88 -25.13
C GLY A 368 -24.18 -30.34 -24.84
N PHE A 369 -23.66 -29.47 -25.70
CA PHE A 369 -22.25 -29.04 -25.72
C PHE A 369 -22.08 -27.52 -25.73
N TYR A 370 -21.03 -27.04 -25.08
CA TYR A 370 -20.46 -25.73 -25.37
C TYR A 370 -19.55 -25.84 -26.58
N PHE A 371 -19.74 -24.95 -27.55
CA PHE A 371 -18.87 -24.80 -28.71
C PHE A 371 -18.38 -23.36 -28.77
N LEU A 372 -17.06 -23.14 -28.65
CA LEU A 372 -16.46 -21.81 -28.59
C LEU A 372 -15.58 -21.57 -29.81
N THR A 373 -15.76 -20.41 -30.42
CA THR A 373 -15.01 -19.99 -31.62
C THR A 373 -14.43 -18.60 -31.41
N ARG A 374 -13.43 -18.26 -32.21
CA ARG A 374 -13.02 -16.86 -32.40
C ARG A 374 -14.10 -16.10 -33.16
N ASP A 375 -14.16 -14.79 -32.98
CA ASP A 375 -15.05 -13.85 -33.68
C ASP A 375 -14.79 -13.76 -35.20
N THR A 376 -13.62 -14.22 -35.64
CA THR A 376 -13.25 -14.38 -37.05
C THR A 376 -13.98 -15.53 -37.76
N MET A 377 -14.75 -16.34 -37.03
CA MET A 377 -15.64 -17.36 -37.59
C MET A 377 -17.03 -16.76 -37.83
N SER A 378 -17.55 -16.88 -39.05
CA SER A 378 -18.93 -16.43 -39.32
C SER A 378 -19.94 -17.33 -38.59
N LYS A 379 -21.14 -16.80 -38.36
CA LYS A 379 -22.21 -17.56 -37.70
C LYS A 379 -22.69 -18.72 -38.57
N GLU A 380 -22.72 -18.51 -39.88
CA GLU A 380 -23.04 -19.47 -40.92
C GLU A 380 -22.02 -20.62 -40.90
N ASP A 381 -20.72 -20.32 -40.82
CA ASP A 381 -19.67 -21.32 -40.71
C ASP A 381 -19.79 -22.11 -39.41
N ALA A 382 -20.14 -21.44 -38.29
CA ALA A 382 -20.31 -22.10 -37.00
C ALA A 382 -21.48 -23.12 -37.04
N ILE A 383 -22.61 -22.71 -37.61
CA ILE A 383 -23.77 -23.60 -37.84
C ILE A 383 -23.37 -24.76 -38.75
N LYS A 384 -22.69 -24.47 -39.87
CA LYS A 384 -22.22 -25.47 -40.83
C LYS A 384 -21.30 -26.48 -40.16
N LEU A 385 -20.30 -26.04 -39.39
CA LEU A 385 -19.35 -26.94 -38.74
C LEU A 385 -20.03 -27.87 -37.72
N VAL A 386 -20.96 -27.35 -36.91
CA VAL A 386 -21.72 -28.19 -35.96
C VAL A 386 -22.55 -29.22 -36.73
N LYS A 387 -23.20 -28.81 -37.81
CA LYS A 387 -23.98 -29.71 -38.66
C LYS A 387 -23.11 -30.82 -39.27
N ASP A 388 -22.00 -30.44 -39.88
CA ASP A 388 -21.08 -31.37 -40.53
C ASP A 388 -20.45 -32.35 -39.51
N ALA A 389 -20.10 -31.86 -38.31
CA ALA A 389 -19.59 -32.71 -37.22
C ALA A 389 -20.63 -33.70 -36.72
N PHE A 390 -21.89 -33.28 -36.55
CA PHE A 390 -22.97 -34.16 -36.11
C PHE A 390 -23.34 -35.18 -37.19
N GLU A 391 -23.28 -34.80 -38.47
CA GLU A 391 -23.42 -35.74 -39.59
C GLU A 391 -22.27 -36.76 -39.61
N PHE A 392 -21.03 -36.31 -39.43
CA PHE A 392 -19.85 -37.19 -39.28
C PHE A 392 -20.05 -38.20 -38.15
N ILE A 393 -20.44 -37.75 -36.96
CA ILE A 393 -20.69 -38.63 -35.81
C ILE A 393 -21.78 -39.65 -36.13
N SER A 394 -22.89 -39.23 -36.75
CA SER A 394 -24.02 -40.13 -37.05
C SER A 394 -23.64 -41.30 -37.96
N LYS A 395 -22.59 -41.13 -38.78
CA LYS A 395 -22.09 -42.11 -39.75
C LYS A 395 -20.78 -42.78 -39.30
N TYR A 396 -20.22 -42.40 -38.15
CA TYR A 396 -18.92 -42.91 -37.70
C TYR A 396 -18.97 -44.40 -37.37
N ASP A 397 -17.99 -45.14 -37.85
CA ASP A 397 -17.86 -46.59 -37.69
C ASP A 397 -16.41 -47.05 -37.41
N GLU A 398 -15.49 -46.11 -37.22
CA GLU A 398 -14.10 -46.37 -36.85
C GLU A 398 -13.88 -46.35 -35.32
N ALA A 399 -12.62 -46.57 -34.90
CA ALA A 399 -12.24 -46.51 -33.49
C ALA A 399 -12.29 -45.08 -32.95
N ILE A 400 -12.93 -44.88 -31.79
CA ILE A 400 -13.05 -43.55 -31.17
C ILE A 400 -11.65 -42.97 -30.91
N PRO A 401 -11.32 -41.76 -31.42
CA PRO A 401 -10.03 -41.11 -31.19
C PRO A 401 -9.80 -40.85 -29.69
N GLY A 402 -8.56 -40.99 -29.22
CA GLY A 402 -8.22 -40.72 -27.81
C GLY A 402 -8.84 -41.69 -26.80
N CYS A 403 -9.28 -42.87 -27.24
CA CYS A 403 -10.02 -43.85 -26.43
C CYS A 403 -9.09 -44.94 -25.85
N THR A 404 -7.93 -44.55 -25.32
CA THR A 404 -7.01 -45.44 -24.60
C THR A 404 -6.79 -44.96 -23.16
N ALA A 405 -6.27 -45.83 -22.31
CA ALA A 405 -6.01 -45.49 -20.89
C ALA A 405 -4.99 -44.34 -20.75
N GLU A 406 -4.07 -44.22 -21.71
CA GLU A 406 -3.05 -43.18 -21.76
C GLU A 406 -3.61 -41.85 -22.26
N GLU A 407 -4.63 -41.87 -23.13
CA GLU A 407 -5.15 -40.68 -23.82
C GLU A 407 -6.38 -40.07 -23.13
N CYS A 408 -7.18 -40.87 -22.39
CA CYS A 408 -8.38 -40.40 -21.72
C CYS A 408 -8.51 -40.93 -20.29
N GLY A 409 -8.75 -40.00 -19.36
CA GLY A 409 -8.92 -40.29 -17.92
C GLY A 409 -10.13 -41.17 -17.58
N ASN A 410 -11.06 -41.40 -18.52
CA ASN A 410 -12.16 -42.34 -18.36
C ASN A 410 -12.49 -43.10 -19.67
N TYR A 411 -11.48 -43.63 -20.35
CA TYR A 411 -11.60 -44.28 -21.67
C TYR A 411 -12.57 -45.48 -21.74
N LEU A 412 -13.03 -46.03 -20.62
CA LEU A 412 -14.04 -47.11 -20.59
C LEU A 412 -15.47 -46.59 -20.71
N GLU A 413 -15.71 -45.31 -20.46
CA GLU A 413 -17.05 -44.69 -20.46
C GLU A 413 -17.39 -44.10 -21.84
N HIS A 414 -17.45 -44.94 -22.87
CA HIS A 414 -17.85 -44.54 -24.22
C HIS A 414 -19.01 -45.38 -24.74
N ASP A 415 -19.90 -44.77 -25.52
CA ASP A 415 -21.00 -45.47 -26.19
C ASP A 415 -21.26 -44.84 -27.58
N LEU A 416 -20.63 -45.43 -28.60
CA LEU A 416 -20.73 -44.96 -29.98
C LEU A 416 -22.14 -45.10 -30.57
N GLU A 417 -22.86 -46.16 -30.24
CA GLU A 417 -24.19 -46.40 -30.80
C GLU A 417 -25.22 -45.41 -30.23
N SER A 418 -25.13 -45.12 -28.92
CA SER A 418 -25.92 -44.05 -28.32
C SER A 418 -25.52 -42.68 -28.87
N ALA A 419 -24.23 -42.40 -29.04
CA ALA A 419 -23.75 -41.14 -29.62
C ALA A 419 -24.32 -40.90 -31.03
N LYS A 420 -24.27 -41.91 -31.90
CA LYS A 420 -24.83 -41.86 -33.26
C LYS A 420 -26.32 -41.55 -33.27
N LYS A 421 -27.07 -42.10 -32.31
CA LYS A 421 -28.51 -41.87 -32.18
C LYS A 421 -28.82 -40.48 -31.62
N ASP A 422 -28.08 -40.05 -30.61
CA ASP A 422 -28.37 -38.83 -29.84
C ASP A 422 -28.05 -37.55 -30.62
N VAL A 423 -27.18 -37.59 -31.64
CA VAL A 423 -26.91 -36.45 -32.54
C VAL A 423 -28.05 -36.16 -33.52
N LEU A 424 -28.87 -37.16 -33.87
CA LEU A 424 -29.87 -37.05 -34.95
C LEU A 424 -30.96 -35.98 -34.72
N PRO A 425 -31.54 -35.83 -33.52
CA PRO A 425 -32.57 -34.81 -33.28
C PRO A 425 -32.07 -33.39 -33.52
N LEU A 426 -30.84 -33.08 -33.10
CA LEU A 426 -30.23 -31.77 -33.36
C LEU A 426 -29.87 -31.61 -34.83
N LEU A 427 -29.29 -32.63 -35.46
CA LEU A 427 -28.94 -32.59 -36.88
C LEU A 427 -30.16 -32.22 -37.74
N LYS A 428 -31.31 -32.87 -37.49
CA LYS A 428 -32.59 -32.54 -38.14
C LYS A 428 -33.06 -31.12 -37.84
N LYS A 429 -32.79 -30.61 -36.64
CA LYS A 429 -33.19 -29.25 -36.23
C LYS A 429 -32.32 -28.18 -36.89
N LEU A 430 -31.07 -28.50 -37.22
CA LEU A 430 -30.14 -27.60 -37.91
C LEU A 430 -30.38 -27.51 -39.42
N ASP A 431 -31.27 -28.33 -39.99
CA ASP A 431 -31.70 -28.18 -41.38
C ASP A 431 -32.47 -26.87 -41.59
N GLY A 432 -31.90 -25.98 -42.39
CA GLY A 432 -32.45 -24.64 -42.63
C GLY A 432 -32.24 -23.65 -41.48
N TYR A 433 -31.33 -23.94 -40.53
CA TYR A 433 -30.98 -23.02 -39.46
C TYR A 433 -30.27 -21.77 -40.01
N THR A 434 -30.70 -20.59 -39.59
CA THR A 434 -30.10 -19.32 -40.01
C THR A 434 -29.42 -18.61 -38.83
N PRO A 435 -28.50 -17.66 -39.07
CA PRO A 435 -27.82 -16.91 -38.02
C PRO A 435 -28.76 -16.20 -37.04
N GLU A 436 -29.94 -15.77 -37.48
CA GLU A 436 -30.95 -15.12 -36.63
C GLU A 436 -31.52 -16.09 -35.58
N MET A 437 -31.57 -17.39 -35.91
CA MET A 437 -32.07 -18.44 -35.01
C MET A 437 -31.09 -18.77 -33.88
N LEU A 438 -29.86 -18.24 -33.92
CA LEU A 438 -28.89 -18.35 -32.83
C LEU A 438 -29.24 -17.46 -31.64
N ASP A 439 -30.09 -16.45 -31.81
CA ASP A 439 -30.58 -15.64 -30.70
C ASP A 439 -31.68 -16.38 -29.93
N TYR A 440 -31.53 -16.50 -28.62
CA TYR A 440 -32.55 -17.06 -27.74
C TYR A 440 -33.91 -16.35 -27.88
N ALA A 441 -33.93 -15.04 -28.12
CA ALA A 441 -35.15 -14.25 -28.28
C ALA A 441 -35.96 -14.64 -29.53
N TRP A 442 -35.32 -15.18 -30.57
CA TRP A 442 -36.02 -15.61 -31.79
C TRP A 442 -37.07 -16.70 -31.51
N HIS A 443 -36.84 -17.51 -30.47
CA HIS A 443 -37.68 -18.65 -30.10
C HIS A 443 -38.66 -18.34 -28.97
N ALA A 444 -38.62 -17.14 -28.37
CA ALA A 444 -39.40 -16.81 -27.18
C ALA A 444 -40.92 -16.65 -27.45
N ASP A 445 -41.33 -16.44 -28.71
CA ASP A 445 -42.71 -16.13 -29.12
C ASP A 445 -43.27 -17.08 -30.20
N LYS A 446 -42.64 -18.23 -30.43
CA LYS A 446 -43.07 -19.26 -31.41
C LYS A 446 -43.24 -20.62 -30.76
#